data_AF-A0A090TEX0-F1
#
_entry.id   AF-A0A090TEX0-F1
#
_cell.length_a   1.000
_cell.length_b   1.000
_cell.length_c   1.000
_cell.angle_alpha   90.00
_cell.angle_beta   90.00
_cell.angle_gamma   90.00
#
_symmetry.space_group_name_H-M   'P 1'
#
loop_
_entity.id
_entity.type
_entity.pdbx_description
1 polymer ?
#
loop_
_entity_poly.entity_id
_entity_poly.type
_entity_poly.pdbx_seq_one_letter_code
_entity_poly.pdbx_strand_id
1 'polypeptide(L)' 'MDEMEQDLQRLDLEPVVPATKEAVDAILQADCIVLGPGSFLTSIMPPLLLAELSQAINSNTKAKVVFVENYHQSMARQEE' A
#
# COMPACT_ATOMS: atom_id res chain seq x y z
N MET A 1 12.23 -4.19 11.72
CA MET A 1 12.55 -3.17 10.70
C MET A 1 13.63 -2.25 11.21
N ASP A 2 13.52 -1.76 12.45
CA ASP A 2 14.60 -1.00 13.12
C ASP A 2 15.87 -1.84 13.39
N GLU A 3 15.81 -3.16 13.21
CA GLU A 3 16.95 -4.10 13.32
C GLU A 3 17.56 -4.48 11.96
N MET A 4 17.11 -3.88 10.85
CA MET A 4 17.68 -4.17 9.54
C MET A 4 18.94 -3.33 9.32
N GLU A 5 20.10 -4.00 9.18
CA GLU A 5 21.39 -3.34 8.93
C GLU A 5 21.47 -2.63 7.56
N GLN A 6 20.53 -2.93 6.64
CA GLN A 6 20.52 -2.40 5.29
C GLN A 6 19.16 -1.79 4.93
N ASP A 7 19.20 -0.72 4.15
CA ASP A 7 18.01 -0.05 3.62
C ASP A 7 17.17 -1.00 2.76
N LEU A 8 15.86 -1.02 3.01
CA LEU A 8 14.90 -1.78 2.21
C LEU A 8 14.85 -1.25 0.76
N GLN A 9 15.31 -2.06 -0.19
CA GLN A 9 15.33 -1.69 -1.62
C GLN A 9 14.04 -2.07 -2.35
N ARG A 10 13.44 -3.20 -2.00
CA ARG A 10 12.28 -3.77 -2.71
C ARG A 10 11.45 -4.65 -1.78
N LEU A 11 10.14 -4.68 -2.02
CA LEU A 11 9.19 -5.55 -1.35
C LEU A 11 8.40 -6.33 -2.40
N ASP A 12 8.26 -7.64 -2.21
CA ASP A 12 7.53 -8.55 -3.11
C ASP A 12 6.62 -9.47 -2.29
N LEU A 13 5.64 -10.10 -2.96
CA LEU A 13 4.78 -11.11 -2.39
C LEU A 13 5.21 -12.50 -2.86
N GLU A 14 5.29 -13.46 -1.94
CA GLU A 14 5.55 -14.86 -2.26
C GLU A 14 4.63 -15.78 -1.44
N PRO A 15 3.83 -16.65 -2.11
CA PRO A 15 3.59 -16.69 -3.55
C PRO A 15 2.81 -15.45 -4.01
N VAL A 16 2.89 -15.13 -5.30
CA VAL A 16 1.99 -14.15 -5.91
C VAL A 16 0.59 -14.76 -5.95
N VAL A 17 -0.36 -14.11 -5.27
CA VAL A 17 -1.77 -14.52 -5.23
C VAL A 17 -2.62 -13.50 -6.01
N PRO A 18 -3.73 -13.93 -6.64
CA PRO A 18 -4.68 -12.98 -7.23
C PRO A 18 -5.41 -12.20 -6.13
N ALA A 19 -5.90 -11.01 -6.47
CA ALA A 19 -6.82 -10.30 -5.61
C ALA A 19 -8.20 -10.96 -5.66
N THR A 20 -9.02 -10.71 -4.62
CA THR A 20 -10.42 -11.13 -4.68
C THR A 20 -11.18 -10.27 -5.67
N LYS A 21 -12.13 -10.89 -6.38
CA LYS A 21 -12.98 -10.17 -7.34
C LYS A 21 -13.73 -9.02 -6.66
N GLU A 22 -14.20 -9.25 -5.45
CA GLU A 22 -14.95 -8.28 -4.64
C GLU A 22 -14.10 -7.04 -4.33
N ALA A 23 -12.81 -7.21 -4.05
CA ALA A 23 -11.91 -6.09 -3.78
C ALA A 23 -11.67 -5.24 -5.04
N VAL A 24 -11.45 -5.90 -6.19
CA VAL A 24 -11.30 -5.21 -7.48
C VAL A 24 -12.56 -4.44 -7.84
N ASP A 25 -13.73 -5.08 -7.76
CA ASP A 25 -15.01 -4.46 -8.09
C ASP A 25 -15.33 -3.28 -7.16
N ALA A 26 -15.02 -3.39 -5.87
CA ALA A 26 -15.18 -2.30 -4.90
C ALA A 26 -14.30 -1.09 -5.24
N ILE A 27 -13.04 -1.32 -5.62
CA ILE A 27 -12.12 -0.24 -6.03
C ILE A 27 -12.62 0.45 -7.31
N LEU A 28 -13.10 -0.31 -8.30
CA LEU A 28 -13.59 0.25 -9.57
C LEU A 28 -14.86 1.10 -9.41
N GLN A 29 -15.67 0.82 -8.40
CA GLN A 29 -16.92 1.54 -8.11
C GLN A 29 -16.75 2.66 -7.08
N ALA A 30 -15.58 2.77 -6.44
CA ALA A 30 -15.35 3.75 -5.40
C ALA A 30 -15.31 5.18 -5.94
N ASP A 31 -15.94 6.12 -5.22
CA ASP A 31 -15.74 7.56 -5.42
C ASP A 31 -14.52 8.07 -4.60
N CYS A 32 -14.08 7.30 -3.62
CA CYS A 32 -12.93 7.62 -2.76
C CYS A 32 -12.22 6.33 -2.31
N ILE A 33 -10.90 6.34 -2.37
CA ILE A 33 -10.03 5.23 -1.92
C ILE A 33 -9.14 5.79 -0.81
N VAL A 34 -9.27 5.24 0.41
CA VAL A 34 -8.46 5.65 1.56
C VAL A 34 -7.37 4.61 1.82
N LEU A 35 -6.12 5.06 1.77
CA LEU A 35 -4.93 4.26 2.07
C LEU A 35 -4.42 4.65 3.46
N GLY A 36 -4.54 3.74 4.43
CA GLY A 36 -4.10 3.96 5.81
C GLY A 36 -5.20 4.48 6.76
N PRO A 37 -4.83 4.83 8.02
CA PRO A 37 -3.47 4.73 8.58
C PRO A 37 -3.05 3.28 8.80
N GLY A 38 -1.76 3.06 9.02
CA GLY A 38 -1.19 1.72 9.22
C GLY A 38 0.30 1.67 8.87
N SER A 39 0.99 0.62 9.30
CA SER A 39 2.40 0.41 8.97
C SER A 39 2.58 0.40 7.45
N PHE A 40 3.35 1.35 6.93
CA PHE A 40 3.44 1.56 5.48
C PHE A 40 3.88 0.27 4.77
N LEU A 41 4.96 -0.35 5.24
CA LEU A 41 5.55 -1.51 4.57
C LEU A 41 4.84 -2.84 4.85
N THR A 42 4.18 -2.99 6.00
CA THR A 42 3.59 -4.28 6.43
C THR A 42 2.08 -4.30 6.45
N SER A 43 1.41 -3.16 6.20
CA SER A 43 -0.06 -3.07 6.19
C SER A 43 -0.59 -2.37 4.94
N ILE A 44 0.01 -1.25 4.52
CA ILE A 44 -0.48 -0.49 3.36
C ILE A 44 0.09 -1.03 2.04
N MET A 45 1.41 -1.28 1.99
CA MET A 45 2.07 -1.79 0.80
C MET A 45 1.62 -3.19 0.36
N PRO A 46 1.41 -4.19 1.24
CA PRO A 46 1.14 -5.55 0.79
C PRO A 46 -0.10 -5.70 -0.12
N PRO A 47 -1.26 -5.09 0.17
CA PRO A 47 -2.38 -5.10 -0.78
C PRO A 47 -2.07 -4.39 -2.11
N LEU A 48 -1.26 -3.32 -2.09
CA LEU A 48 -0.91 -2.55 -3.29
C LEU A 48 0.08 -3.29 -4.22
N LEU A 49 0.79 -4.29 -3.70
CA LEU A 49 1.66 -5.16 -4.51
C LEU A 49 0.88 -6.18 -5.34
N LEU A 50 -0.43 -6.35 -5.09
CA LEU A 50 -1.30 -7.14 -5.95
C LEU A 50 -1.57 -6.36 -7.24
N ALA A 51 -1.10 -6.90 -8.37
CA ALA A 51 -1.19 -6.25 -9.68
C ALA A 51 -2.62 -5.79 -10.00
N GLU A 52 -3.62 -6.63 -9.72
CA GLU A 52 -5.03 -6.36 -9.98
C GLU A 52 -5.57 -5.17 -9.17
N LEU A 53 -5.19 -5.04 -7.90
CA LEU A 53 -5.59 -3.90 -7.07
C LEU A 53 -4.92 -2.61 -7.54
N SER A 54 -3.62 -2.66 -7.84
CA SER A 54 -2.90 -1.48 -8.37
C SER A 54 -3.48 -0.99 -9.70
N GLN A 55 -3.87 -1.91 -10.58
CA GLN A 55 -4.52 -1.60 -11.86
C GLN A 55 -5.93 -1.04 -11.66
N ALA A 56 -6.72 -1.61 -10.75
CA ALA A 56 -8.05 -1.10 -10.42
C ALA A 56 -7.99 0.34 -9.87
N ILE A 57 -7.05 0.63 -8.98
CA ILE A 57 -6.83 1.98 -8.44
C ILE A 57 -6.45 2.94 -9.56
N ASN A 58 -5.49 2.58 -10.41
CA ASN A 58 -5.02 3.43 -11.51
C ASN A 58 -6.06 3.65 -12.61
N SER A 59 -6.95 2.67 -12.85
CA SER A 59 -7.99 2.76 -13.89
C SER A 59 -9.22 3.53 -13.42
N ASN A 60 -9.50 3.58 -12.11
CA ASN A 60 -10.58 4.39 -11.57
C ASN A 60 -10.19 5.88 -11.48
N THR A 61 -10.32 6.56 -12.62
CA THR A 61 -10.04 8.01 -12.76
C THR A 61 -11.03 8.93 -12.03
N LYS A 62 -12.15 8.39 -11.52
CA LYS A 62 -13.16 9.15 -10.78
C LYS A 62 -12.87 9.20 -9.28
N ALA A 63 -12.26 8.15 -8.74
CA ALA A 63 -11.99 8.04 -7.32
C ALA A 63 -10.99 9.10 -6.84
N LYS A 64 -11.30 9.77 -5.74
CA LYS A 64 -10.29 10.52 -4.98
C LYS A 64 -9.46 9.54 -4.16
N VAL A 65 -8.16 9.49 -4.39
CA VAL A 65 -7.24 8.69 -3.56
C VAL A 65 -6.71 9.56 -2.41
N VAL A 66 -6.87 9.10 -1.17
CA VAL A 66 -6.41 9.78 0.04
C VAL A 66 -5.46 8.86 0.78
N PHE A 67 -4.22 9.32 0.97
CA PHE A 67 -3.25 8.65 1.84
C PHE A 67 -3.28 9.30 3.23
N VAL A 68 -3.53 8.49 4.26
CA VAL A 68 -3.53 8.93 5.66
C VAL A 68 -2.23 8.46 6.30
N GLU A 69 -1.30 9.40 6.45
CA GLU A 69 0.01 9.15 7.05
C GLU A 69 -0.13 8.92 8.57
N ASN A 70 0.80 8.15 9.13
CA ASN A 70 0.86 7.94 10.58
C ASN A 70 1.38 9.21 11.27
N TYR A 71 0.82 9.55 12.44
CA TYR A 71 1.27 10.69 13.24
C TYR A 71 2.68 10.53 13.82
N HIS A 72 3.16 9.29 13.91
CA HIS A 72 4.47 8.98 14.46
C HIS A 72 5.49 8.82 13.32
N GLN A 73 6.46 9.73 13.26
CA GLN A 73 7.72 9.51 12.58
C GLN A 73 8.37 8.27 13.22
N SER A 74 8.24 7.09 12.61
CA SER A 74 9.25 6.06 12.84
C SER A 74 10.57 6.68 12.40
N MET A 75 11.44 6.96 13.37
CA MET A 75 12.72 7.68 13.22
C MET A 75 13.63 6.93 12.23
N ALA A 76 13.40 7.12 10.93
CA ALA A 76 14.39 6.83 9.93
C ALA A 76 15.23 8.11 9.78
N ARG A 77 16.46 8.07 10.30
CA ARG A 77 17.53 9.08 10.25
C ARG A 77 17.65 10.02 11.45
N GLN A 78 18.24 9.49 12.51
CA GLN A 78 19.51 10.05 13.02
C GLN A 78 20.48 8.86 12.91
N GLU A 79 21.47 8.89 12.02
CA GLU A 79 22.83 9.37 12.29
C GLU A 79 23.54 9.77 10.98
N GLU A 80 24.28 10.88 11.07
CA GLU A 80 25.37 11.46 10.24
C GLU A 80 25.38 11.30 8.70
#